data_AF-A0A1V0B689-F1
#
_entry.id   AF-A0A1V0B689-F1
#
_cell.length_a   1.000
_cell.length_b   1.000
_cell.length_c   1.000
_cell.angle_alpha   90.00
_cell.angle_beta   90.00
_cell.angle_gamma   90.00
#
_symmetry.space_group_name_H-M   'P 1'
#
loop_
_entity.id
_entity.type
_entity.pdbx_description
1 polymer ?
#
loop_
_entity_poly.entity_id
_entity_poly.type
_entity_poly.pdbx_seq_one_letter_code
_entity_poly.pdbx_strand_id
1 'polypeptide(L)' 'MSSDQARHRHECEARDWLRRGYTTPDRIDELKKLITSKRGSAAAEALIEEMRRQWRRRAEWMK' A
#
# COMPACT_ATOMS: atom_id res chain seq x y z
N MET A 1 -17.29 -14.04 2.09
CA MET A 1 -16.78 -12.66 2.13
C MET A 1 -16.24 -12.32 0.74
N SER A 2 -16.91 -11.45 -0.02
CA SER A 2 -16.58 -11.19 -1.42
C SER A 2 -15.23 -10.49 -1.59
N SER A 3 -14.49 -10.86 -2.64
CA SER A 3 -13.16 -10.35 -3.01
C SER A 3 -13.05 -8.81 -3.07
N ASP A 4 -14.17 -8.10 -3.29
CA ASP A 4 -14.24 -6.64 -3.27
C ASP A 4 -13.87 -6.00 -1.91
N GLN A 5 -14.22 -6.63 -0.79
CA GLN A 5 -13.88 -6.08 0.53
C GLN A 5 -12.37 -6.14 0.79
N ALA A 6 -11.70 -7.20 0.31
CA ALA A 6 -10.25 -7.32 0.44
C ALA A 6 -9.53 -6.25 -0.40
N ARG A 7 -10.03 -5.99 -1.62
CA ARG A 7 -9.48 -4.97 -2.50
C ARG A 7 -9.65 -3.57 -1.92
N HIS A 8 -10.84 -3.24 -1.43
CA HIS A 8 -11.12 -1.96 -0.78
C HIS A 8 -10.22 -1.70 0.44
N ARG A 9 -9.94 -2.74 1.24
CA ARG A 9 -9.00 -2.62 2.37
C ARG A 9 -7.57 -2.32 1.92
N HIS A 10 -7.09 -2.97 0.87
CA HIS A 10 -5.75 -2.70 0.33
C HIS A 10 -5.63 -1.29 -0.25
N GLU A 11 -6.68 -0.81 -0.94
CA GLU A 11 -6.70 0.56 -1.49
C GLU A 11 -6.64 1.61 -0.38
N CYS A 12 -7.43 1.44 0.71
CA CYS A 12 -7.37 2.33 1.88
C CYS A 12 -6.02 2.29 2.58
N GLU A 13 -5.49 1.08 2.83
CA GLU A 13 -4.21 0.89 3.50
C GLU A 13 -3.06 1.52 2.69
N ALA A 14 -3.07 1.35 1.36
CA ALA A 14 -2.12 1.98 0.47
C ALA A 14 -2.16 3.52 0.55
N ARG A 15 -3.36 4.12 0.51
CA ARG A 15 -3.52 5.58 0.63
C ARG A 15 -3.04 6.11 1.98
N ASP A 16 -3.33 5.39 3.06
CA ASP A 16 -2.88 5.77 4.40
C ASP A 16 -1.36 5.75 4.53
N TRP A 17 -0.68 4.73 3.98
CA TRP A 17 0.78 4.70 3.96
C TRP A 17 1.36 5.86 3.14
N LEU A 18 0.79 6.15 1.97
CA LEU A 18 1.23 7.28 1.16
C LEU A 18 1.02 8.63 1.87
N ARG A 19 -0.11 8.84 2.56
CA ARG A 19 -0.36 10.04 3.38
C ARG A 19 0.59 10.18 4.55
N ARG A 20 1.02 9.06 5.15
CA ARG A 20 2.04 9.02 6.22
C ARG A 20 3.46 9.30 5.71
N GLY A 21 3.66 9.49 4.40
CA GLY A 21 4.97 9.81 3.81
C GLY A 21 5.79 8.59 3.39
N TYR A 22 5.18 7.41 3.25
CA TYR A 22 5.86 6.21 2.71
C TYR A 22 5.92 6.28 1.18
N THR A 23 6.64 7.27 0.67
CA THR A 23 6.71 7.62 -0.76
C THR A 23 8.12 7.53 -1.32
N THR A 24 9.14 7.44 -0.48
CA THR A 24 10.54 7.26 -0.88
C THR A 24 10.91 5.77 -0.93
N PRO A 25 11.93 5.39 -1.71
CA PRO A 25 12.42 4.01 -1.79
C PRO A 25 12.77 3.44 -0.40
N ASP A 26 13.50 4.20 0.42
CA ASP A 26 13.92 3.75 1.77
C ASP A 26 12.72 3.42 2.66
N ARG A 27 11.69 4.28 2.63
CA ARG A 27 10.47 4.08 3.42
C ARG A 27 9.65 2.91 2.89
N ILE A 28 9.61 2.72 1.58
CA ILE A 28 8.93 1.57 0.98
C ILE A 28 9.63 0.27 1.35
N ASP A 29 10.97 0.24 1.44
CA ASP A 29 11.72 -0.92 1.89
C ASP A 29 11.51 -1.22 3.39
N GLU A 30 11.45 -0.19 4.23
CA GLU A 30 11.03 -0.33 5.64
C GLU A 30 9.63 -0.94 5.75
N LEU A 31 8.68 -0.43 4.96
CA LEU A 31 7.31 -0.95 4.93
C LEU A 31 7.26 -2.38 4.40
N LYS A 32 8.04 -2.71 3.37
CA LYS A 32 8.14 -4.08 2.84
C LYS A 32 8.53 -5.04 3.95
N LYS A 33 9.62 -4.74 4.67
CA LYS A 33 10.12 -5.56 5.78
C LYS A 33 9.07 -5.72 6.89
N LEU A 34 8.39 -4.63 7.26
CA LEU A 34 7.35 -4.64 8.28
C LEU A 34 6.17 -5.55 7.91
N ILE A 35 5.67 -5.42 6.68
CA ILE A 35 4.53 -6.21 6.21
C ILE A 35 4.94 -7.65 5.97
N THR A 36 6.14 -7.91 5.44
CA THR A 36 6.69 -9.26 5.29
C THR A 36 6.75 -9.98 6.64
N SER A 37 7.21 -9.32 7.69
CA SER A 37 7.26 -9.91 9.04
C SER A 37 5.88 -10.22 9.63
N LYS A 38 4.83 -9.47 9.25
CA LYS A 38 3.48 -9.62 9.83
C LYS A 38 2.54 -10.51 9.01
N ARG A 39 2.66 -10.46 7.68
CA ARG A 39 1.68 -11.02 6.72
C ARG A 39 2.35 -11.83 5.60
N GLY A 40 3.68 -11.91 5.57
CA GLY A 40 4.45 -12.63 4.56
C GLY A 40 4.80 -11.78 3.33
N SER A 41 5.77 -12.27 2.54
CA SER A 41 6.32 -11.55 1.38
C SER A 41 5.27 -11.26 0.31
N ALA A 42 4.39 -12.22 0.00
CA ALA A 42 3.35 -12.04 -1.01
C ALA A 42 2.37 -10.91 -0.68
N ALA A 43 1.99 -10.79 0.60
CA ALA A 43 1.11 -9.71 1.06
C ALA A 43 1.81 -8.33 1.01
N ALA A 44 3.11 -8.30 1.32
CA ALA A 44 3.90 -7.07 1.23
C ALA A 44 4.02 -6.58 -0.22
N GLU A 45 4.30 -7.48 -1.15
CA GLU A 45 4.41 -7.12 -2.57
C GLU A 45 3.08 -6.67 -3.17
N ALA A 46 1.97 -7.34 -2.81
CA ALA A 46 0.64 -6.93 -3.22
C ALA A 46 0.29 -5.51 -2.72
N LEU A 47 0.65 -5.17 -1.48
CA LEU A 47 0.41 -3.83 -0.92
C LEU A 47 1.27 -2.77 -1.60
N ILE A 48 2.55 -3.06 -1.88
CA ILE A 48 3.46 -2.10 -2.55
C ILE A 48 3.02 -1.83 -3.98
N GLU A 49 2.59 -2.87 -4.71
CA GLU A 49 2.00 -2.70 -6.04
C GLU A 49 0.74 -1.82 -5.99
N GLU A 50 -0.12 -2.01 -4.99
CA GLU A 50 -1.29 -1.16 -4.81
C GLU A 50 -0.91 0.29 -4.45
N MET A 51 0.08 0.49 -3.57
CA MET A 51 0.63 1.83 -3.29
C MET A 51 1.15 2.51 -4.55
N ARG A 52 1.86 1.81 -5.43
CA ARG A 52 2.32 2.36 -6.71
C ARG A 52 1.15 2.77 -7.60
N ARG A 53 0.08 1.97 -7.66
CA ARG A 53 -1.15 2.32 -8.41
C ARG A 53 -1.81 3.58 -7.84
N GLN A 54 -2.00 3.64 -6.52
CA GLN A 54 -2.60 4.79 -5.85
C GLN A 54 -1.74 6.05 -6.00
N TRP A 55 -0.41 5.94 -5.97
CA TRP A 55 0.51 7.05 -6.16
C TRP A 55 0.44 7.68 -7.56
N ARG A 56 0.26 6.85 -8.60
CA ARG A 56 0.05 7.35 -9.98
C ARG A 56 -1.25 8.15 -10.11
N ARG A 57 -2.29 7.75 -9.37
CA ARG A 57 -3.60 8.43 -9.32
C ARG A 57 -3.74 9.38 -8.14
N ARG A 58 -2.65 9.79 -7.49
CA ARG A 58 -2.69 10.62 -6.27
C ARG A 58 -3.47 11.92 -6.45
N ALA A 59 -3.43 12.50 -7.65
CA ALA A 59 -4.17 13.72 -7.97
C ALA A 59 -5.71 13.56 -7.86
N GLU A 60 -6.24 12.34 -7.92
CA GLU A 60 -7.68 12.07 -7.82
C GLU A 60 -8.18 12.11 -6.37
N TRP A 61 -7.34 11.78 -5.39
CA TRP A 61 -7.74 11.60 -3.98
C TRP A 61 -6.97 12.45 -2.97
N MET A 62 -5.92 13.16 -3.41
CA MET A 62 -5.11 14.09 -2.60
C MET A 62 -5.53 15.57 -2.78
N LYS A 63 -6.72 15.82 -3.35
CA LYS A 63 -7.32 17.15 -3.38
C LYS A 63 -7.78 17.60 -2.00
#